data_AF-A0A8H6SPR1-F1
#
_entry.id   AF-A0A8H6SPR1-F1
#
_cell.length_a   1.000
_cell.length_b   1.000
_cell.length_c   1.000
_cell.angle_alpha   90.00
_cell.angle_beta   90.00
_cell.angle_gamma   90.00
#
_symmetry.space_group_name_H-M   'P 1'
#
loop_
_entity.id
_entity.type
_entity.pdbx_description
1 polymer ?
#
loop_
_entity_poly.entity_id
_entity_poly.type
_entity_poly.pdbx_seq_one_letter_code
_entity_poly.pdbx_strand_id
1 'polypeptide(L)'
;MVFSAFAVFFNIQSSYRNVRRAMLDAHKSTLRPLLLLLPFLVSASLQLLWLAHPRASAPAILHSPLLVPFLCAWGLQFAHQVGRMILAHTTQGGCAFPVFDWMWVWTGLCVVDAYLPRIIPGRPPLVQSSPMGRAVLVYGTLALSLVLYAQFVVRVINDITEYLGIACFTVRKKGKDGQWRESVPQAQPQENGGGGAGGDGVVKKKAVGDDLGLPVPM
;
A
#
# COMPACT_ATOMS: atom_id res chain seq x y z
N MET A 1 15.67 -18.91 -9.08
CA MET A 1 14.68 -19.23 -8.03
C MET A 1 15.32 -19.69 -6.72
N VAL A 2 16.33 -20.59 -6.74
CA VAL A 2 16.98 -21.09 -5.52
C VAL A 2 17.72 -20.00 -4.71
N PHE A 3 18.51 -19.15 -5.35
CA PHE A 3 19.21 -18.05 -4.68
C PHE A 3 18.24 -17.07 -3.99
N SER A 4 17.18 -16.68 -4.68
CA SER A 4 16.12 -15.81 -4.16
C SER A 4 15.42 -16.44 -2.95
N ALA A 5 15.17 -17.75 -2.99
CA ALA A 5 14.57 -18.47 -1.87
C ALA A 5 15.46 -18.43 -0.61
N PHE A 6 16.78 -18.64 -0.76
CA PHE A 6 17.70 -18.52 0.36
C PHE A 6 17.78 -17.08 0.90
N ALA A 7 17.86 -16.08 0.01
CA ALA A 7 17.89 -14.68 0.42
C ALA A 7 16.64 -14.27 1.21
N VAL A 8 15.46 -14.67 0.74
CA VAL A 8 14.18 -14.43 1.43
C VAL A 8 14.12 -15.17 2.76
N PHE A 9 14.57 -16.43 2.80
CA PHE A 9 14.61 -17.22 4.03
C PHE A 9 15.45 -16.54 5.12
N PHE A 10 16.67 -16.11 4.79
CA PHE A 10 17.52 -15.42 5.76
C PHE A 10 16.93 -14.08 6.19
N ASN A 11 16.27 -13.35 5.28
CA ASN A 11 15.61 -12.08 5.60
C ASN A 11 14.43 -12.25 6.57
N ILE A 12 13.61 -13.29 6.36
CA ILE A 12 12.50 -13.64 7.26
C ILE A 12 13.07 -14.04 8.63
N GLN A 13 14.11 -14.87 8.65
CA GLN A 13 14.71 -15.35 9.90
C GLN A 13 15.36 -14.21 10.70
N SER A 14 16.08 -13.29 10.05
CA SER A 14 16.67 -12.14 10.73
C SER A 14 15.61 -11.20 11.28
N SER A 15 14.55 -10.95 10.50
CA SER A 15 13.43 -10.10 10.91
C SER A 15 12.67 -10.68 12.10
N TYR A 16 12.40 -11.99 12.09
CA TYR A 16 11.77 -12.67 13.22
C TYR A 16 12.60 -12.58 14.51
N ARG A 17 13.92 -12.80 14.40
CA ARG A 17 14.82 -12.67 15.57
C ARG A 17 14.85 -11.24 16.11
N ASN A 18 14.83 -10.23 15.23
CA ASN A 18 14.83 -8.84 15.63
C ASN A 18 13.54 -8.46 16.37
N VAL A 19 12.38 -8.84 15.83
CA VAL A 19 11.07 -8.62 16.47
C VAL A 19 10.99 -9.35 17.80
N ARG A 20 11.45 -10.61 17.88
CA ARG A 20 11.43 -11.36 19.14
C ARG A 20 12.28 -10.69 20.22
N ARG A 21 13.49 -10.22 19.89
CA ARG A 21 14.33 -9.46 20.84
C ARG A 21 13.66 -8.18 21.30
N ALA A 22 13.20 -7.33 20.36
CA ALA A 22 12.54 -6.07 20.69
C ALA A 22 11.28 -6.28 21.56
N MET A 23 10.52 -7.35 21.34
CA MET A 23 9.34 -7.68 22.14
C MET A 23 9.68 -8.21 23.54
N LEU A 24 10.76 -8.98 23.66
CA LEU A 24 11.29 -9.43 24.95
C LEU A 24 11.80 -8.25 25.78
N ASP A 25 12.58 -7.36 25.17
CA ASP A 25 13.09 -6.15 25.83
C ASP A 25 11.94 -5.24 26.30
N ALA A 26 10.88 -5.12 25.48
CA ALA A 26 9.69 -4.36 25.81
C ALA A 26 8.68 -5.09 26.73
N HIS A 27 8.98 -6.30 27.23
CA HIS A 27 8.08 -7.12 28.07
C HIS A 27 6.67 -7.33 27.48
N LYS A 28 6.56 -7.37 26.14
CA LYS A 28 5.27 -7.54 25.42
C LYS A 28 5.18 -8.91 24.77
N SER A 29 3.95 -9.37 24.54
CA SER A 29 3.71 -10.69 23.94
C SER A 29 4.23 -10.77 22.50
N THR A 30 5.16 -11.69 22.26
CA THR A 30 5.76 -11.94 20.92
C THR A 30 4.74 -12.44 19.88
N LEU A 31 3.58 -12.95 20.32
CA LEU A 31 2.55 -13.49 19.44
C LEU A 31 1.73 -12.41 18.74
N ARG A 32 1.60 -11.21 19.31
CA ARG A 32 0.77 -10.14 18.75
C ARG A 32 1.29 -9.66 17.38
N PRO A 33 2.60 -9.41 17.17
CA PRO A 33 3.17 -9.13 15.85
C PRO A 33 2.93 -10.24 14.82
N LEU A 34 2.94 -11.50 15.24
CA LEU A 34 2.71 -12.62 14.33
C LEU A 34 1.25 -12.70 13.88
N LEU A 35 0.30 -12.42 14.78
CA LEU A 35 -1.13 -12.33 14.43
C LEU A 35 -1.42 -11.20 13.44
N LEU A 36 -0.65 -10.10 13.49
CA LEU A 36 -0.76 -8.99 12.55
C LEU A 36 -0.29 -9.36 11.12
N LEU A 37 0.42 -10.49 10.95
CA LEU A 37 0.81 -11.04 9.65
C LEU A 37 -0.27 -11.95 9.04
N LEU A 38 -1.22 -12.44 9.84
CA LEU A 38 -2.29 -13.33 9.41
C LEU A 38 -3.10 -12.79 8.21
N PRO A 39 -3.42 -11.48 8.13
CA PRO A 39 -4.10 -10.91 6.98
C PRO A 39 -3.38 -11.14 5.64
N PHE A 40 -2.05 -11.10 5.64
CA PHE A 40 -1.27 -11.35 4.43
C PHE A 40 -1.37 -12.83 4.03
N LEU A 41 -1.22 -13.74 4.99
CA LEU A 41 -1.26 -15.18 4.74
C LEU A 41 -2.62 -15.63 4.21
N VAL A 42 -3.71 -15.09 4.77
CA VAL A 42 -5.08 -15.41 4.32
C VAL A 42 -5.31 -14.95 2.88
N SER A 43 -4.96 -13.69 2.58
CA SER A 43 -5.09 -13.10 1.24
C SER A 43 -4.28 -13.88 0.20
N ALA A 44 -3.01 -14.17 0.51
CA ALA A 44 -2.13 -14.95 -0.37
C ALA A 44 -2.64 -16.38 -0.58
N SER A 45 -3.13 -17.04 0.47
CA SER A 45 -3.66 -18.40 0.38
C SER A 45 -4.91 -18.46 -0.50
N LEU A 46 -5.83 -17.51 -0.36
CA LEU A 46 -7.03 -17.41 -1.20
C LEU A 46 -6.69 -17.25 -2.69
N GLN A 47 -5.73 -16.37 -3.00
CA GLN A 47 -5.25 -16.16 -4.37
C GLN A 47 -4.58 -17.40 -4.96
N LEU A 48 -3.74 -18.08 -4.17
CA LEU A 48 -3.11 -19.33 -4.57
C LEU A 48 -4.14 -20.46 -4.78
N LEU A 49 -5.16 -20.54 -3.91
CA LEU A 49 -6.26 -21.50 -4.07
C LEU A 49 -7.02 -21.27 -5.37
N TRP A 50 -7.30 -20.00 -5.70
CA TRP A 50 -7.96 -19.63 -6.96
C TRP A 50 -7.11 -20.03 -8.17
N LEU A 51 -5.80 -19.73 -8.13
CA LEU A 51 -4.87 -20.06 -9.22
C LEU A 51 -4.69 -21.58 -9.41
N ALA A 52 -4.80 -22.36 -8.32
CA ALA A 52 -4.66 -23.81 -8.34
C ALA A 52 -5.86 -24.58 -8.95
N HIS A 53 -6.96 -23.89 -9.26
CA HIS A 53 -8.14 -24.48 -9.90
C HIS A 53 -7.94 -24.67 -11.43
N PRO A 54 -8.38 -25.79 -12.08
CA PRO A 54 -9.13 -26.96 -11.58
C PRO A 54 -8.26 -28.13 -11.08
N ARG A 55 -6.98 -28.19 -11.49
CA ARG A 55 -5.98 -29.15 -11.00
C ARG A 55 -4.66 -28.43 -10.82
N ALA A 56 -3.98 -28.68 -9.71
CA ALA A 56 -2.64 -28.15 -9.42
C ALA A 56 -1.60 -28.55 -10.48
N SER A 57 -1.85 -29.63 -11.24
CA SER A 57 -1.00 -30.11 -12.32
C SER A 57 -1.21 -29.42 -13.68
N ALA A 58 -2.33 -28.72 -13.89
CA ALA A 58 -2.63 -28.00 -15.14
C ALA A 58 -3.53 -26.78 -14.87
N PRO A 59 -3.01 -25.75 -14.17
CA PRO A 59 -3.77 -24.55 -13.85
C PRO A 59 -4.17 -23.81 -15.14
N ALA A 60 -5.48 -23.69 -15.36
CA ALA A 60 -6.05 -23.16 -16.61
C ALA A 60 -5.76 -21.67 -16.84
N ILE A 61 -5.41 -20.94 -15.78
CA ILE A 61 -5.06 -19.51 -15.83
C ILE A 61 -3.58 -19.31 -16.17
N LEU A 62 -2.70 -20.23 -15.75
CA LEU A 62 -1.25 -20.11 -15.89
C LEU A 62 -0.76 -20.27 -17.33
N HIS A 63 -1.49 -21.02 -18.16
CA HIS A 63 -1.20 -21.20 -19.58
C HIS A 63 -2.01 -20.27 -20.50
N SER A 64 -2.68 -19.27 -19.94
CA SER A 64 -3.57 -18.36 -20.66
C SER A 64 -3.09 -16.91 -20.53
N PRO A 65 -3.37 -16.03 -21.52
CA PRO A 65 -3.12 -14.59 -21.40
C PRO A 65 -3.82 -13.93 -20.20
N LEU A 66 -4.77 -14.62 -19.57
CA LEU A 66 -5.47 -14.19 -18.35
C LEU A 66 -4.57 -14.10 -17.10
N LEU A 67 -3.35 -14.66 -17.14
CA LEU A 67 -2.40 -14.56 -16.02
C LEU A 67 -2.00 -13.11 -15.73
N VAL A 68 -1.75 -12.31 -16.76
CA VAL A 68 -1.33 -10.91 -16.61
C VAL A 68 -2.40 -10.07 -15.88
N PRO A 69 -3.66 -9.99 -16.34
CA PRO A 69 -4.69 -9.22 -15.64
C PRO A 69 -4.97 -9.77 -14.24
N PHE A 70 -4.82 -11.09 -14.02
CA PHE A 70 -4.92 -11.69 -12.68
C PHE A 70 -3.81 -11.19 -11.74
N LEU A 71 -2.54 -11.20 -12.19
CA LEU A 71 -1.41 -10.69 -11.41
C LEU A 71 -1.53 -9.19 -11.13
N CYS A 72 -2.03 -8.40 -12.09
CA CYS A 72 -2.32 -6.98 -11.87
C CYS A 72 -3.40 -6.78 -10.81
N ALA A 73 -4.49 -7.56 -10.87
CA ALA A 73 -5.57 -7.49 -9.88
C ALA A 73 -5.05 -7.87 -8.48
N TRP A 74 -4.28 -8.95 -8.37
CA TRP A 74 -3.64 -9.36 -7.12
C TRP A 74 -2.69 -8.27 -6.60
N GLY A 75 -1.84 -7.71 -7.45
CA GLY A 75 -0.93 -6.62 -7.07
C GLY A 75 -1.66 -5.40 -6.51
N LEU A 76 -2.76 -4.98 -7.13
CA LEU A 76 -3.59 -3.86 -6.67
C LEU A 76 -4.24 -4.14 -5.31
N GLN A 77 -4.76 -5.35 -5.11
CA GLN A 77 -5.33 -5.75 -3.82
C GLN A 77 -4.28 -5.80 -2.72
N PHE A 78 -3.08 -6.31 -3.03
CA PHE A 78 -1.96 -6.32 -2.09
C PHE A 78 -1.50 -4.89 -1.74
N ALA A 79 -1.41 -4.01 -2.74
CA ALA A 79 -1.06 -2.60 -2.52
C ALA A 79 -2.09 -1.89 -1.63
N HIS A 80 -3.39 -2.15 -1.82
CA HIS A 80 -4.44 -1.63 -0.95
C HIS A 80 -4.27 -2.10 0.49
N GLN A 81 -4.04 -3.39 0.70
CA GLN A 81 -3.87 -3.99 2.02
C GLN A 81 -2.65 -3.41 2.76
N VAL A 82 -1.49 -3.38 2.09
CA VAL A 82 -0.25 -2.82 2.67
C VAL A 82 -0.38 -1.32 2.90
N GLY A 83 -1.04 -0.58 2.01
CA GLY A 83 -1.28 0.85 2.17
C GLY A 83 -2.06 1.17 3.45
N ARG A 84 -3.12 0.40 3.74
CA ARG A 84 -3.88 0.55 5.01
C ARG A 84 -3.03 0.22 6.24
N MET A 85 -2.16 -0.80 6.14
CA MET A 85 -1.25 -1.16 7.23
C MET A 85 -0.24 -0.04 7.52
N ILE A 86 0.34 0.56 6.48
CA ILE A 86 1.26 1.70 6.61
C ILE A 86 0.53 2.87 7.28
N LEU A 87 -0.67 3.22 6.81
CA LEU A 87 -1.44 4.34 7.36
C LEU A 87 -1.77 4.14 8.85
N ALA A 88 -2.13 2.92 9.26
CA ALA A 88 -2.37 2.60 10.67
C ALA A 88 -1.10 2.73 11.53
N HIS A 89 0.07 2.46 10.94
CA HIS A 89 1.34 2.57 11.65
C HIS A 89 1.84 4.02 11.75
N THR A 90 1.77 4.79 10.66
CA THR A 90 2.30 6.17 10.61
C THR A 90 1.42 7.16 11.36
N THR A 91 0.12 6.89 11.51
CA THR A 91 -0.81 7.75 12.26
C THR A 91 -0.81 7.52 13.77
N GLN A 92 0.12 6.68 14.29
CA GLN A 92 0.48 6.45 15.70
C GLN A 92 -0.66 6.27 16.73
N GLY A 93 -1.92 6.07 16.31
CA GLY A 93 -3.07 5.91 17.20
C GLY A 93 -4.43 6.33 16.63
N GLY A 94 -4.46 7.00 15.47
CA GLY A 94 -5.72 7.48 14.87
C GLY A 94 -6.54 6.43 14.12
N CYS A 95 -5.93 5.33 13.67
CA CYS A 95 -6.60 4.28 12.89
C CYS A 95 -6.32 2.89 13.48
N ALA A 96 -7.37 2.11 13.74
CA ALA A 96 -7.23 0.71 14.15
C ALA A 96 -6.53 -0.11 13.06
N PHE A 97 -5.69 -1.07 13.46
CA PHE A 97 -4.97 -1.92 12.51
C PHE A 97 -5.96 -2.70 11.62
N PRO A 98 -5.79 -2.67 10.28
CA PRO A 98 -6.72 -3.31 9.35
C PRO A 98 -6.55 -4.82 9.35
N VAL A 99 -7.27 -5.50 10.24
CA VAL A 99 -7.30 -6.97 10.32
C VAL A 99 -8.18 -7.63 9.26
N PHE A 100 -9.08 -6.85 8.64
CA PHE A 100 -10.04 -7.35 7.64
C PHE A 100 -10.12 -6.40 6.43
N ASP A 101 -10.24 -7.00 5.25
CA ASP A 101 -10.46 -6.30 3.99
C ASP A 101 -11.65 -6.88 3.24
N TRP A 102 -12.50 -6.01 2.70
CA TRP A 102 -13.68 -6.40 1.93
C TRP A 102 -13.31 -7.18 0.66
N MET A 103 -12.09 -6.98 0.13
CA MET A 103 -11.57 -7.76 -1.01
C MET A 103 -11.42 -9.25 -0.70
N TRP A 104 -11.31 -9.67 0.56
CA TRP A 104 -11.30 -11.09 0.91
C TRP A 104 -12.64 -11.75 0.70
N VAL A 105 -13.74 -11.01 0.89
CA VAL A 105 -15.09 -11.52 0.64
C VAL A 105 -15.27 -11.76 -0.85
N TRP A 106 -14.82 -10.81 -1.69
CA TRP A 106 -14.88 -10.94 -3.15
C TRP A 106 -14.02 -12.11 -3.65
N THR A 107 -12.75 -12.17 -3.26
CA THR A 107 -11.84 -13.26 -3.66
C THR A 107 -12.29 -14.61 -3.11
N GLY A 108 -12.81 -14.64 -1.88
CA GLY A 108 -13.45 -15.81 -1.28
C GLY A 108 -14.65 -16.30 -2.08
N LEU A 109 -15.52 -15.39 -2.54
CA LEU A 109 -16.63 -15.73 -3.44
C LEU A 109 -16.14 -16.35 -4.74
N CYS A 110 -15.09 -15.77 -5.36
CA CYS A 110 -14.49 -16.31 -6.58
C CYS A 110 -13.87 -17.71 -6.39
N VAL A 111 -13.27 -17.96 -5.23
CA VAL A 111 -12.73 -19.28 -4.85
C VAL A 111 -13.88 -20.27 -4.60
N VAL A 112 -14.94 -19.87 -3.90
CA VAL A 112 -16.10 -20.73 -3.65
C VAL A 112 -16.81 -21.10 -4.96
N ASP A 113 -16.98 -20.16 -5.90
CA ASP A 113 -17.52 -20.46 -7.24
C ASP A 113 -16.63 -21.45 -8.01
N ALA A 114 -15.30 -21.28 -7.92
CA ALA A 114 -14.35 -22.20 -8.54
C ALA A 114 -14.43 -23.62 -7.93
N TYR A 115 -14.45 -23.73 -6.60
CA TYR A 115 -14.46 -25.02 -5.89
C TYR A 115 -15.87 -25.60 -5.68
N LEU A 116 -16.91 -24.95 -6.19
CA LEU A 116 -18.30 -25.39 -6.12
C LEU A 116 -18.51 -26.86 -6.54
N PRO A 117 -17.83 -27.39 -7.59
CA PRO A 117 -17.96 -28.80 -7.98
C PRO A 117 -17.42 -29.80 -6.96
N ARG A 118 -16.53 -29.37 -6.04
CA ARG A 118 -16.03 -30.20 -4.93
C ARG A 118 -16.91 -30.11 -3.68
N ILE A 119 -17.59 -28.98 -3.48
CA ILE A 119 -18.41 -28.73 -2.29
C ILE A 119 -19.83 -29.30 -2.48
N ILE A 120 -20.38 -29.20 -3.69
CA ILE A 120 -21.70 -29.75 -4.05
C ILE A 120 -21.52 -30.72 -5.22
N PRO A 121 -21.60 -32.05 -4.99
CA PRO A 121 -21.53 -33.03 -6.06
C PRO A 121 -22.64 -32.78 -7.09
N GLY A 122 -22.27 -32.49 -8.34
CA GLY A 122 -23.21 -32.36 -9.47
C GLY A 122 -23.53 -30.93 -9.94
N ARG A 123 -22.97 -29.87 -9.32
CA ARG A 123 -23.09 -28.49 -9.83
C ARG A 123 -21.80 -28.07 -10.56
N PRO A 124 -21.82 -27.77 -11.87
CA PRO A 124 -20.67 -27.15 -12.54
C PRO A 124 -20.42 -25.73 -11.97
N PRO A 125 -19.20 -25.18 -12.09
CA PRO A 125 -18.93 -23.79 -11.68
C PRO A 125 -19.84 -22.84 -12.46
N LEU A 126 -20.53 -21.90 -11.78
CA LEU A 126 -21.56 -21.07 -12.40
C LEU A 126 -20.96 -20.10 -13.42
N VAL A 127 -19.82 -19.47 -13.10
CA VAL A 127 -19.20 -18.45 -13.98
C VAL A 127 -17.90 -18.96 -14.62
N GLN A 128 -17.19 -19.87 -13.96
CA GLN A 128 -15.88 -20.35 -14.44
C GLN A 128 -15.92 -21.59 -15.35
N SER A 129 -17.09 -22.18 -15.60
CA SER A 129 -17.26 -23.34 -16.49
C SER A 129 -16.86 -23.03 -17.94
N SER A 130 -17.11 -21.80 -18.41
CA SER A 130 -16.77 -21.35 -19.76
C SER A 130 -15.45 -20.55 -19.80
N PRO A 131 -14.62 -20.67 -20.87
CA PRO A 131 -13.46 -19.81 -21.08
C PRO A 131 -13.78 -18.32 -21.07
N MET A 132 -14.94 -17.94 -21.62
CA MET A 132 -15.40 -16.55 -21.68
C MET A 132 -15.81 -16.04 -20.30
N GLY A 133 -16.50 -16.87 -19.51
CA GLY A 133 -16.89 -16.52 -18.14
C GLY A 133 -15.67 -16.35 -17.22
N ARG A 134 -14.63 -17.18 -17.38
CA ARG A 134 -13.33 -17.00 -16.70
C ARG A 134 -12.67 -15.67 -17.05
N ALA A 135 -12.66 -15.30 -18.34
CA ALA A 135 -12.09 -14.03 -18.76
C ALA A 135 -12.85 -12.84 -18.14
N VAL A 136 -14.19 -12.84 -18.22
CA VAL A 136 -15.05 -11.80 -17.64
C VAL A 136 -14.82 -11.67 -16.14
N LEU A 137 -14.68 -12.79 -15.41
CA LEU A 137 -14.43 -12.75 -13.97
C LEU A 137 -13.07 -12.14 -13.62
N VAL A 138 -12.00 -12.50 -14.35
CA VAL A 138 -10.66 -11.97 -14.12
C VAL A 138 -10.60 -10.47 -14.46
N TYR A 139 -11.13 -10.06 -15.61
CA TYR A 139 -11.20 -8.64 -15.98
C TYR A 139 -12.12 -7.84 -15.07
N GLY A 140 -13.25 -8.41 -14.64
CA GLY A 140 -14.14 -7.79 -13.66
C GLY A 140 -13.46 -7.59 -12.31
N THR A 141 -12.68 -8.58 -11.86
CA THR A 141 -11.89 -8.47 -10.62
C THR A 141 -10.78 -7.43 -10.76
N LEU A 142 -10.12 -7.34 -11.92
CA LEU A 142 -9.15 -6.29 -12.21
C LEU A 142 -9.79 -4.90 -12.15
N ALA A 143 -10.92 -4.70 -12.85
CA ALA A 143 -11.63 -3.43 -12.86
C ALA A 143 -12.08 -3.02 -11.45
N LEU A 144 -12.67 -3.95 -10.70
CA LEU A 144 -13.08 -3.70 -9.31
C LEU A 144 -11.88 -3.33 -8.42
N SER A 145 -10.77 -4.07 -8.53
CA SER A 145 -9.56 -3.81 -7.75
C SER A 145 -8.95 -2.46 -8.09
N LEU A 146 -8.98 -2.07 -9.37
CA LEU A 146 -8.49 -0.78 -9.83
C LEU A 146 -9.33 0.38 -9.29
N VAL A 147 -10.67 0.25 -9.33
CA VAL A 147 -11.57 1.29 -8.79
C VAL A 147 -11.37 1.45 -7.28
N LEU A 148 -11.35 0.35 -6.52
CA LEU A 148 -11.18 0.41 -5.07
C LEU A 148 -9.81 0.97 -4.68
N TYR A 149 -8.75 0.56 -5.37
CA TYR A 149 -7.42 1.10 -5.12
C TYR A 149 -7.33 2.59 -5.49
N ALA A 150 -7.89 3.01 -6.63
CA ALA A 150 -7.91 4.41 -7.02
C ALA A 150 -8.66 5.29 -6.00
N GLN A 151 -9.83 4.83 -5.52
CA GLN A 151 -10.58 5.52 -4.48
C GLN A 151 -9.77 5.64 -3.18
N PHE A 152 -9.07 4.58 -2.79
CA PHE A 152 -8.21 4.59 -1.62
C PHE A 152 -7.07 5.61 -1.76
N VAL A 153 -6.34 5.60 -2.89
CA VAL A 153 -5.24 6.54 -3.14
C VAL A 153 -5.72 7.98 -3.12
N VAL A 154 -6.84 8.30 -3.79
CA VAL A 154 -7.39 9.66 -3.81
C VAL A 154 -7.75 10.14 -2.41
N ARG A 155 -8.38 9.29 -1.58
CA ARG A 155 -8.69 9.65 -0.18
C ARG A 155 -7.42 9.92 0.63
N VAL A 156 -6.45 9.01 0.58
CA VAL A 156 -5.19 9.17 1.32
C VAL A 156 -4.46 10.45 0.91
N ILE A 157 -4.42 10.77 -0.39
CA ILE A 157 -3.74 11.97 -0.86
C ILE A 157 -4.47 13.24 -0.40
N ASN A 158 -5.82 13.24 -0.43
CA ASN A 158 -6.60 14.36 0.07
C ASN A 158 -6.38 14.56 1.56
N ASP A 159 -6.39 13.48 2.35
CA ASP A 159 -6.16 13.54 3.80
C ASP A 159 -4.76 14.08 4.12
N ILE A 160 -3.73 13.60 3.42
CA ILE A 160 -2.34 14.08 3.59
C ILE A 160 -2.19 15.54 3.15
N THR A 161 -2.80 15.90 2.01
CA THR A 161 -2.74 17.26 1.46
C THR A 161 -3.43 18.25 2.40
N GLU A 162 -4.56 17.86 3.00
CA GLU A 162 -5.28 18.66 3.98
C GLU A 162 -4.49 18.79 5.29
N TYR A 163 -3.89 17.70 5.77
CA TYR A 163 -3.09 17.69 7.00
C TYR A 163 -1.81 18.54 6.87
N LEU A 164 -1.09 18.42 5.76
CA LEU A 164 0.16 19.14 5.52
C LEU A 164 -0.07 20.57 4.98
N GLY A 165 -1.25 20.87 4.46
CA GLY A 165 -1.54 22.15 3.80
C GLY A 165 -0.71 22.39 2.54
N ILE A 166 -0.22 21.32 1.89
CA ILE A 166 0.58 21.37 0.66
C ILE A 166 -0.03 20.36 -0.31
N ALA A 167 -0.29 20.79 -1.54
CA ALA A 167 -0.80 19.89 -2.57
C ALA A 167 0.30 18.91 -3.02
N CYS A 168 0.08 17.60 -2.86
CA CYS A 168 1.09 16.59 -3.22
C CYS A 168 1.43 16.56 -4.72
N PHE A 169 0.50 17.00 -5.57
CA PHE A 169 0.64 16.98 -7.03
C PHE A 169 0.93 18.36 -7.67
N THR A 170 0.92 19.43 -6.88
CA THR A 170 1.15 20.80 -7.40
C THR A 170 1.87 21.62 -6.34
N VAL A 171 2.78 22.52 -6.72
CA VAL A 171 3.50 23.38 -5.75
C VAL A 171 2.59 24.52 -5.26
N ARG A 172 1.55 24.16 -4.52
CA ARG A 172 0.57 25.07 -3.92
C ARG A 172 0.57 24.90 -2.41
N LYS A 173 0.60 26.01 -1.69
CA LYS A 173 0.54 26.04 -0.23
C LYS A 173 -0.81 26.60 0.20
N LYS A 174 -1.42 25.97 1.20
CA LYS A 174 -2.64 26.45 1.85
C LYS A 174 -2.26 27.60 2.78
N GLY A 175 -2.82 28.79 2.54
CA GLY A 175 -2.65 29.95 3.41
C GLY A 175 -3.45 29.82 4.71
N LYS A 176 -3.19 30.71 5.68
CA LYS A 176 -3.94 30.77 6.96
C LYS A 176 -5.43 31.10 6.77
N ASP A 177 -5.78 31.62 5.60
CA ASP A 177 -7.13 31.91 5.09
C ASP A 177 -7.83 30.68 4.49
N GLY A 178 -7.17 29.52 4.47
CA GLY A 178 -7.73 28.27 3.92
C GLY A 178 -7.70 28.19 2.39
N GLN A 179 -7.18 29.20 1.69
CA GLN A 179 -7.09 29.22 0.23
C GLN A 179 -5.75 28.67 -0.29
N TRP A 180 -5.81 27.96 -1.42
CA TRP A 180 -4.64 27.38 -2.08
C TRP A 180 -3.95 28.41 -3.00
N ARG A 181 -2.72 28.83 -2.67
CA ARG A 181 -1.94 29.78 -3.48
C ARG A 181 -0.71 29.09 -4.08
N GLU A 182 -0.34 29.44 -5.31
CA GLU A 182 0.90 28.97 -5.93
C GLU A 182 2.11 29.61 -5.25
N SER A 183 3.17 28.83 -5.00
CA SER A 183 4.42 29.36 -4.46
C SER A 183 5.35 29.86 -5.57
N VAL A 184 4.82 30.59 -6.54
CA VAL A 184 5.68 31.33 -7.48
C VAL A 184 6.35 32.43 -6.66
N PRO A 185 7.69 32.54 -6.64
CA PRO A 185 8.34 33.75 -6.15
C PRO A 185 7.81 34.88 -7.03
N GLN A 186 6.96 35.75 -6.49
CA GLN A 186 6.74 37.04 -7.13
C GLN A 186 8.12 37.70 -7.16
N ALA A 187 8.75 37.73 -8.34
CA ALA A 187 9.88 38.61 -8.60
C ALA A 187 9.35 40.01 -8.30
N GLN A 188 9.73 40.56 -7.15
CA GLN A 188 9.50 41.96 -6.84
C GLN A 188 10.13 42.76 -7.99
N PRO A 189 9.42 43.70 -8.62
CA PRO A 189 10.05 44.64 -9.53
C PRO A 189 11.16 45.34 -8.75
N GLN A 190 12.43 45.09 -9.10
CA GLN A 190 13.55 45.85 -8.57
C GLN A 190 13.34 47.33 -8.93
N GLU A 191 13.00 48.13 -7.93
CA GLU A 191 13.07 49.59 -8.03
C GLU A 191 14.57 49.94 -8.15
N ASN A 192 14.91 50.42 -9.34
CA ASN A 192 16.26 50.72 -9.79
C ASN A 192 16.73 52.04 -9.16
N GLY A 193 17.91 52.06 -8.53
CA GLY A 193 18.76 53.25 -8.50
C GLY A 193 19.41 53.59 -7.16
N GLY A 194 20.71 53.30 -7.03
CA GLY A 194 21.57 53.88 -5.98
C GLY A 194 22.84 53.06 -5.77
N GLY A 195 23.92 53.44 -6.43
CA GLY A 195 25.14 52.63 -6.56
C GLY A 195 26.04 52.54 -5.33
N GLY A 196 27.01 51.64 -5.40
CA GLY A 196 28.07 51.52 -4.39
C GLY A 196 28.79 50.17 -4.50
N ALA A 197 30.00 50.21 -5.00
CA ALA A 197 30.78 49.06 -5.46
C ALA A 197 31.46 48.25 -4.35
N GLY A 198 31.70 46.97 -4.63
CA GLY A 198 32.97 46.30 -4.30
C GLY A 198 32.98 45.36 -3.09
N GLY A 199 33.25 44.08 -3.37
CA GLY A 199 34.19 43.28 -2.56
C GLY A 199 33.61 42.17 -1.68
N ASP A 200 34.06 40.95 -1.96
CA ASP A 200 34.18 39.78 -1.08
C ASP A 200 32.93 38.97 -0.73
N GLY A 201 32.58 38.07 -1.66
CA GLY A 201 31.69 36.94 -1.44
C GLY A 201 32.33 35.86 -0.55
N VAL A 202 32.17 35.99 0.76
CA VAL A 202 32.29 34.87 1.70
C VAL A 202 30.94 34.16 1.78
N VAL A 203 30.84 32.97 1.18
CA VAL A 203 29.69 32.08 1.30
C VAL A 203 29.60 31.56 2.75
N LYS A 204 28.85 32.25 3.61
CA LYS A 204 28.39 31.71 4.90
C LYS A 204 27.11 30.91 4.69
N LYS A 205 27.25 29.59 4.67
CA LYS A 205 26.15 28.65 4.96
C LYS A 205 25.63 28.95 6.38
N LYS A 206 24.46 29.56 6.50
CA LYS A 206 23.77 29.68 7.78
C LYS A 206 22.87 28.46 7.94
N ALA A 207 23.29 27.55 8.83
CA ALA A 207 22.45 26.50 9.36
C ALA A 207 21.26 27.15 10.07
N VAL A 208 20.05 26.76 9.69
CA VAL A 208 18.81 27.01 10.45
C VAL A 208 18.45 25.68 11.10
N GLY A 209 19.24 25.34 12.12
CA GLY A 209 18.77 24.58 13.27
C GLY A 209 18.56 25.57 14.41
N ASP A 210 17.69 25.23 15.34
CA ASP A 210 17.35 25.98 16.57
C ASP A 210 16.18 26.97 16.42
N ASP A 211 14.96 26.42 16.30
CA ASP A 211 13.78 26.98 16.96
C ASP A 211 12.63 25.96 16.95
N LEU A 212 12.71 24.98 17.85
CA LEU A 212 11.55 24.20 18.31
C LEU A 212 11.90 23.62 19.68
N GLY A 213 11.83 24.49 20.69
CA GLY A 213 11.87 24.10 22.08
C GLY A 213 10.68 23.21 22.42
N LEU A 214 10.95 21.92 22.66
CA LEU A 214 10.08 21.03 23.42
C LEU A 214 10.94 20.21 24.40
N PRO A 215 10.45 20.01 25.64
CA PRO A 215 11.25 19.54 26.78
C PRO A 215 11.56 18.05 26.74
N VAL A 216 12.73 17.69 27.27
CA VAL A 216 13.19 16.31 27.50
C VAL A 216 12.73 15.87 28.90
N PRO A 217 12.06 14.72 29.07
CA PRO A 217 11.79 14.18 30.40
C PRO A 217 13.05 13.51 30.99
N MET A 218 13.27 13.72 32.29
CA MET A 218 14.23 12.96 33.12
C MET A 218 13.79 11.50 33.30
#